data_AF-A0A660ZSI3-F1
#
_entry.id   AF-A0A660ZSI3-F1
#
_cell.length_a   1.000
_cell.length_b   1.000
_cell.length_c   1.000
_cell.angle_alpha   90.00
_cell.angle_beta   90.00
_cell.angle_gamma   90.00
#
_symmetry.space_group_name_H-M   'P 1'
#
loop_
_entity.id
_entity.type
_entity.pdbx_description
1 polymer ?
#
loop_
_entity_poly.entity_id
_entity_poly.type
_entity_poly.pdbx_seq_one_letter_code
_entity_poly.pdbx_strand_id
1 'polypeptide(L)'
;MMQFMRDRVKVIYWVVILSFVLLMFLGWGVGDWQAPNQSASGGTVAVVNGEEIHRAKWDERSAAILRQLRARSGGTNSESDVLRARDQAYDELVVEALQRQEADQRGISVTDAEIDELLQNEPPQYLLDPFTDEEGNVDYDAYYQALNSPSTDWARVRDQLRIAIPMQKLSQQLAGEALVGDAELRDAFDERNARMVAEWVGILFSDVEDVEGATIEDAAIQEWYQA
;
A
#
# COMPACT_ATOMS: atom_id res chain seq x y z
N MET A 1 -20.35 73.80 0.40
CA MET A 1 -19.14 72.99 0.74
C MET A 1 -19.47 71.52 1.09
N MET A 2 -20.59 70.95 0.62
CA MET A 2 -21.04 69.56 0.89
C MET A 2 -21.32 68.76 -0.41
N GLN A 3 -20.76 69.17 -1.54
CA GLN A 3 -20.87 68.44 -2.82
C GLN A 3 -19.53 67.85 -3.26
N PHE A 4 -18.41 68.51 -2.95
CA PHE A 4 -17.06 67.98 -3.20
C PHE A 4 -16.69 66.71 -2.43
N MET A 5 -17.39 66.40 -1.32
CA MET A 5 -17.18 65.14 -0.58
C MET A 5 -17.89 63.95 -1.24
N ARG A 6 -19.04 64.16 -1.91
CA ARG A 6 -19.83 63.06 -2.47
C ARG A 6 -19.28 62.56 -3.81
N ASP A 7 -18.67 63.44 -4.60
CA ASP A 7 -18.12 63.08 -5.91
C ASP A 7 -16.84 62.26 -5.82
N ARG A 8 -15.99 62.50 -4.79
CA ARG A 8 -14.77 61.69 -4.58
C ARG A 8 -15.04 60.36 -3.88
N VAL A 9 -16.07 60.27 -3.05
CA VAL A 9 -16.48 59.00 -2.41
C VAL A 9 -16.87 57.96 -3.47
N LYS A 10 -17.50 58.38 -4.57
CA LYS A 10 -17.87 57.47 -5.66
C LYS A 10 -16.65 56.85 -6.37
N VAL A 11 -15.58 57.64 -6.54
CA VAL A 11 -14.31 57.17 -7.12
C VAL A 11 -13.59 56.23 -6.15
N ILE A 12 -13.54 56.58 -4.85
CA ILE A 12 -12.92 55.74 -3.82
C ILE A 12 -13.65 54.39 -3.71
N TYR A 13 -14.98 54.38 -3.75
CA TYR A 13 -15.76 53.13 -3.74
C TYR A 13 -15.45 52.24 -4.95
N TRP A 14 -15.34 52.81 -6.15
CA TRP A 14 -14.96 52.06 -7.34
C TRP A 14 -13.54 51.48 -7.26
N VAL A 15 -12.59 52.24 -6.70
CA VAL A 15 -11.22 51.75 -6.50
C VAL A 15 -11.17 50.60 -5.49
N VAL A 16 -11.95 50.68 -4.40
CA VAL A 16 -12.01 49.62 -3.37
C VAL A 16 -12.71 48.37 -3.89
N ILE A 17 -13.79 48.50 -4.68
CA ILE A 17 -14.45 47.36 -5.31
C ILE A 17 -13.51 46.71 -6.32
N LEU A 18 -12.83 47.50 -7.14
CA LEU A 18 -11.87 46.99 -8.11
C LEU A 18 -10.69 46.30 -7.42
N SER A 19 -10.17 46.85 -6.32
CA SER A 19 -9.08 46.22 -5.56
C SER A 19 -9.52 44.95 -4.84
N PHE A 20 -10.76 44.89 -4.34
CA PHE A 20 -11.33 43.69 -3.73
C PHE A 20 -11.53 42.57 -4.76
N VAL A 21 -12.05 42.91 -5.95
CA VAL A 21 -12.18 41.96 -7.06
C VAL A 21 -10.80 41.51 -7.53
N LEU A 22 -9.84 42.43 -7.69
CA LEU A 22 -8.47 42.11 -8.06
C LEU A 22 -7.80 41.18 -7.03
N LEU A 23 -7.99 41.44 -5.74
CA LEU A 23 -7.50 40.60 -4.64
C LEU A 23 -8.20 39.24 -4.59
N MET A 24 -9.47 39.15 -4.99
CA MET A 24 -10.17 37.87 -5.10
C MET A 24 -9.60 37.01 -6.24
N PHE A 25 -9.27 37.62 -7.38
CA PHE A 25 -8.57 36.95 -8.48
C PHE A 25 -7.11 36.62 -8.11
N LEU A 26 -6.39 37.50 -7.41
CA LEU A 26 -5.01 37.23 -6.95
C LEU A 26 -4.94 36.19 -5.82
N GLY A 27 -5.94 36.15 -4.94
CA GLY A 27 -5.99 35.26 -3.78
C GLY A 27 -6.55 33.87 -4.08
N TRP A 28 -7.38 33.73 -5.13
CA TRP A 28 -8.12 32.49 -5.41
C TRP A 28 -8.27 32.14 -6.91
N GLY A 29 -7.69 32.89 -7.86
CA GLY A 29 -8.04 32.69 -9.28
C GLY A 29 -7.15 33.38 -10.30
N VAL A 30 -5.85 33.10 -10.29
CA VAL A 30 -5.06 32.96 -11.53
C VAL A 30 -4.66 31.50 -11.58
N GLY A 31 -5.38 30.74 -12.40
CA GLY A 31 -5.13 29.33 -12.60
C GLY A 31 -3.71 29.07 -13.07
N ASP A 32 -3.13 28.04 -12.46
CA ASP A 32 -2.51 26.94 -13.20
C ASP A 32 -1.32 27.29 -14.10
N TRP A 33 -0.52 28.26 -13.67
CA TRP A 33 0.90 28.25 -14.04
C TRP A 33 1.62 27.28 -13.14
N GLN A 34 1.78 26.09 -13.72
CA GLN A 34 2.73 25.04 -13.42
C GLN A 34 4.12 25.63 -13.15
N ALA A 35 4.30 26.21 -11.97
CA ALA A 35 5.59 26.28 -11.33
C ALA A 35 6.03 24.82 -11.20
N PRO A 36 7.20 24.41 -11.74
CA PRO A 36 7.74 23.13 -11.38
C PRO A 36 7.86 23.17 -9.87
N ASN A 37 7.11 22.28 -9.23
CA ASN A 37 6.92 22.19 -7.79
C ASN A 37 8.25 21.77 -7.15
N GLN A 38 9.25 22.65 -7.19
CA GLN A 38 10.56 22.50 -6.56
C GLN A 38 10.47 22.96 -5.09
N SER A 39 9.43 22.57 -4.36
CA SER A 39 9.31 22.88 -2.92
C SER A 39 8.29 22.00 -2.17
N ALA A 40 8.04 20.77 -2.63
CA ALA A 40 7.46 19.73 -1.78
C ALA A 40 8.42 18.52 -1.77
N SER A 41 9.07 18.28 -0.63
CA SER A 41 9.55 16.95 -0.22
C SER A 41 10.36 16.08 -1.20
N GLY A 42 11.14 16.64 -2.13
CA GLY A 42 11.96 15.89 -3.11
C GLY A 42 13.15 15.11 -2.54
N GLY A 43 12.94 14.32 -1.48
CA GLY A 43 13.89 13.37 -0.96
C GLY A 43 13.63 11.98 -1.53
N THR A 44 14.68 11.32 -1.97
CA THR A 44 14.65 9.89 -2.32
C THR A 44 14.88 9.08 -1.04
N VAL A 45 14.00 8.11 -0.78
CA VAL A 45 14.04 7.26 0.42
C VAL A 45 14.91 6.03 0.17
N ALA A 46 14.87 5.50 -1.05
CA ALA A 46 15.71 4.40 -1.51
C ALA A 46 15.92 4.45 -3.02
N VAL A 47 16.97 3.77 -3.47
CA VAL A 47 17.23 3.51 -4.89
C VAL A 47 17.31 2.01 -5.08
N VAL A 48 16.46 1.46 -5.95
CA VAL A 48 16.36 0.02 -6.22
C VAL A 48 16.76 -0.20 -7.67
N ASN A 49 17.96 -0.74 -7.91
CA ASN A 49 18.53 -0.94 -9.25
C ASN A 49 18.47 0.29 -10.18
N GLY A 50 18.61 1.49 -9.61
CA GLY A 50 18.54 2.76 -10.34
C GLY A 50 17.15 3.40 -10.41
N GLU A 51 16.10 2.75 -9.92
CA GLU A 51 14.78 3.35 -9.73
C GLU A 51 14.69 4.05 -8.37
N GLU A 52 14.29 5.32 -8.38
CA GLU A 52 14.18 6.11 -7.15
C GLU A 52 12.79 5.96 -6.50
N ILE A 53 12.78 5.58 -5.22
CA ILE A 53 11.58 5.60 -4.39
C ILE A 53 11.46 6.98 -3.74
N HIS A 54 10.53 7.78 -4.23
CA HIS A 54 10.29 9.13 -3.72
C HIS A 54 9.62 9.13 -2.34
N ARG A 55 10.01 10.08 -1.49
CA ARG A 55 9.44 10.30 -0.16
C ARG A 55 7.93 10.50 -0.18
N ALA A 56 7.39 11.22 -1.16
CA ALA A 56 5.95 11.43 -1.27
C ALA A 56 5.17 10.12 -1.36
N LYS A 57 5.66 9.15 -2.16
CA LYS A 57 5.03 7.83 -2.31
C LYS A 57 5.16 7.01 -1.03
N TRP A 58 6.31 7.07 -0.36
CA TRP A 58 6.52 6.41 0.93
C TRP A 58 5.61 6.98 2.03
N ASP A 59 5.47 8.30 2.11
CA ASP A 59 4.58 8.95 3.08
C ASP A 59 3.10 8.58 2.83
N GLU A 60 2.67 8.55 1.56
CA GLU A 60 1.33 8.12 1.16
C GLU A 60 1.04 6.67 1.55
N ARG A 61 1.95 5.75 1.21
CA ARG A 61 1.82 4.32 1.53
C ARG A 61 1.82 4.09 3.04
N SER A 62 2.73 4.74 3.77
CA SER A 62 2.79 4.68 5.23
C SER A 62 1.48 5.15 5.87
N ALA A 63 0.90 6.24 5.36
CA ALA A 63 -0.38 6.74 5.86
C ALA A 63 -1.53 5.77 5.58
N ALA A 64 -1.54 5.08 4.43
CA ALA A 64 -2.53 4.07 4.11
C ALA A 64 -2.47 2.86 5.06
N ILE A 65 -1.27 2.32 5.30
CA ILE A 65 -1.05 1.21 6.23
C ILE A 65 -1.44 1.62 7.66
N LEU A 66 -1.07 2.84 8.07
CA LEU A 66 -1.40 3.34 9.39
C LEU A 66 -2.93 3.50 9.61
N ARG A 67 -3.68 3.87 8.57
CA ARG A 67 -5.17 3.89 8.61
C ARG A 67 -5.73 2.48 8.77
N GLN A 68 -5.16 1.50 8.09
CA GLN A 68 -5.57 0.10 8.19
C GLN A 68 -5.30 -0.48 9.58
N LEU A 69 -4.14 -0.19 10.17
CA LEU A 69 -3.81 -0.58 11.54
C LEU A 69 -4.78 0.04 12.54
N ARG A 70 -5.10 1.33 12.37
CA ARG A 70 -6.06 2.05 13.22
C ARG A 70 -7.46 1.44 13.19
N ALA A 71 -7.91 1.03 12.00
CA ALA A 71 -9.21 0.39 11.81
C ALA A 71 -9.30 -0.96 12.56
N ARG A 72 -8.17 -1.66 12.74
CA ARG A 72 -8.09 -2.93 13.49
C ARG A 72 -7.95 -2.72 15.00
N SER A 73 -7.26 -1.66 15.45
CA SER A 73 -6.97 -1.41 16.87
C SER A 73 -8.06 -0.64 17.61
N GLY A 74 -9.11 -0.17 16.94
CA GLY A 74 -10.20 0.57 17.57
C GLY A 74 -9.92 2.06 17.82
N GLY A 75 -8.97 2.65 17.07
CA GLY A 75 -8.88 4.12 16.93
C GLY A 75 -7.64 4.80 17.51
N THR A 76 -6.77 4.10 18.24
CA THR A 76 -5.50 4.66 18.73
C THR A 76 -4.30 4.03 18.03
N ASN A 77 -3.31 4.87 17.71
CA ASN A 77 -2.03 4.44 17.16
C ASN A 77 -0.96 4.75 18.19
N SER A 78 -0.18 3.74 18.54
CA SER A 78 1.06 3.93 19.29
C SER A 78 2.16 4.45 18.36
N GLU A 79 3.24 4.99 18.94
CA GLU A 79 4.43 5.36 18.16
C GLU A 79 5.03 4.15 17.43
N SER A 80 4.97 2.95 18.02
CA SER A 80 5.43 1.72 17.38
C SER A 80 4.59 1.33 16.17
N ASP A 81 3.29 1.66 16.15
CA ASP A 81 2.45 1.44 14.96
C ASP A 81 2.83 2.36 13.80
N VAL A 82 3.26 3.60 14.11
CA VAL A 82 3.75 4.54 13.09
C VAL A 82 5.06 4.04 12.49
N LEU A 83 5.99 3.57 13.32
CA LEU A 83 7.26 2.99 12.86
C LEU A 83 7.01 1.73 12.02
N ARG A 84 6.18 0.81 12.51
CA ARG A 84 5.82 -0.42 11.78
C ARG A 84 5.19 -0.10 10.43
N ALA A 85 4.28 0.88 10.36
CA ALA A 85 3.65 1.28 9.10
C ALA A 85 4.66 1.86 8.10
N ARG A 86 5.68 2.59 8.58
CA ARG A 86 6.74 3.16 7.76
C ARG A 86 7.69 2.09 7.21
N ASP A 87 8.07 1.13 8.06
CA ASP A 87 8.93 0.02 7.67
C ASP A 87 8.21 -0.87 6.64
N GLN A 88 6.96 -1.23 6.92
CA GLN A 88 6.14 -2.00 5.99
C GLN A 88 5.94 -1.27 4.65
N ALA A 89 5.69 0.05 4.68
CA ALA A 89 5.59 0.85 3.46
C ALA A 89 6.89 0.86 2.66
N TYR A 90 8.04 0.88 3.33
CA TYR A 90 9.34 0.80 2.67
C TYR A 90 9.50 -0.56 1.96
N ASP A 91 9.28 -1.66 2.69
CA ASP A 91 9.42 -3.01 2.15
C ASP A 91 8.46 -3.25 0.98
N GLU A 92 7.18 -2.84 1.11
CA GLU A 92 6.20 -2.94 0.03
C GLU A 92 6.65 -2.18 -1.22
N LEU A 93 7.22 -0.98 -1.07
CA LEU A 93 7.67 -0.18 -2.21
C LEU A 93 8.92 -0.75 -2.87
N VAL A 94 9.85 -1.31 -2.10
CA VAL A 94 11.03 -1.99 -2.64
C VAL A 94 10.61 -3.23 -3.42
N VAL A 95 9.73 -4.06 -2.86
CA VAL A 95 9.21 -5.26 -3.54
C VAL A 95 8.44 -4.88 -4.80
N GLU A 96 7.57 -3.86 -4.73
CA GLU A 96 6.83 -3.36 -5.89
C GLU A 96 7.77 -2.88 -7.02
N ALA A 97 8.87 -2.22 -6.68
CA ALA A 97 9.88 -1.78 -7.66
C ALA A 97 10.59 -2.99 -8.30
N LEU A 98 11.07 -3.94 -7.50
CA LEU A 98 11.75 -5.14 -7.99
C LEU A 98 10.83 -5.97 -8.91
N GLN A 99 9.59 -6.17 -8.50
CA GLN A 99 8.64 -6.94 -9.28
C GLN A 99 8.27 -6.25 -10.59
N ARG A 100 8.14 -4.91 -10.60
CA ARG A 100 7.92 -4.14 -11.83
C ARG A 100 9.09 -4.28 -12.79
N GLN A 101 10.32 -4.17 -12.28
CA GLN A 101 11.53 -4.36 -13.07
C GLN A 101 11.62 -5.77 -13.66
N GLU A 102 11.24 -6.80 -12.89
CA GLU A 102 11.20 -8.19 -13.39
C GLU A 102 10.11 -8.38 -14.45
N ALA A 103 8.92 -7.80 -14.24
CA ALA A 103 7.84 -7.83 -15.22
C ALA A 103 8.28 -7.17 -16.53
N ASP A 104 8.91 -5.99 -16.47
CA ASP A 104 9.44 -5.28 -17.63
C ASP A 104 10.54 -6.09 -18.35
N GLN A 105 11.46 -6.71 -17.60
CA GLN A 105 12.51 -7.57 -18.17
C GLN A 105 11.94 -8.78 -18.91
N ARG A 106 10.84 -9.36 -18.40
CA ARG A 106 10.14 -10.49 -19.02
C ARG A 106 9.14 -10.05 -20.10
N GLY A 107 8.99 -8.75 -20.36
CA GLY A 107 8.03 -8.21 -21.32
C GLY A 107 6.56 -8.41 -20.90
N ILE A 108 6.32 -8.60 -19.59
CA ILE A 108 4.98 -8.78 -19.03
C ILE A 108 4.33 -7.41 -18.92
N SER A 109 3.37 -7.15 -19.79
CA SER A 109 2.56 -5.95 -19.79
C SER A 109 1.08 -6.29 -19.89
N VAL A 110 0.25 -5.26 -19.76
CA VAL A 110 -1.19 -5.37 -20.01
C VAL A 110 -1.61 -4.30 -21.00
N THR A 111 -2.40 -4.71 -21.98
CA THR A 111 -3.00 -3.87 -23.00
C THR A 111 -4.35 -3.34 -22.54
N ASP A 112 -4.79 -2.23 -23.12
CA ASP A 112 -6.12 -1.69 -22.81
C ASP A 112 -7.25 -2.66 -23.15
N ALA A 113 -7.07 -3.47 -24.21
CA ALA A 113 -8.01 -4.51 -24.61
C ALA A 113 -8.14 -5.63 -23.56
N GLU A 114 -7.02 -6.05 -22.95
CA GLU A 114 -7.07 -7.05 -21.86
C GLU A 114 -7.76 -6.48 -20.61
N ILE A 115 -7.59 -5.19 -20.33
CA ILE A 115 -8.30 -4.52 -19.23
C ILE A 115 -9.80 -4.46 -19.53
N ASP A 116 -10.18 -4.13 -20.77
CA ASP A 116 -11.58 -4.12 -21.21
C ASP A 116 -12.19 -5.51 -21.12
N GLU A 117 -11.45 -6.54 -21.54
CA GLU A 117 -11.87 -7.94 -21.46
C GLU A 117 -12.06 -8.37 -20.00
N LEU A 118 -11.12 -8.02 -19.11
CA LEU A 118 -11.23 -8.30 -17.68
C LEU A 118 -12.47 -7.63 -17.09
N LEU A 119 -12.70 -6.34 -17.35
CA LEU A 119 -13.86 -5.62 -16.84
C LEU A 119 -15.19 -6.18 -17.37
N GLN A 120 -15.22 -6.70 -18.60
CA GLN A 120 -16.43 -7.25 -19.19
C GLN A 120 -16.72 -8.69 -18.76
N ASN A 121 -15.70 -9.54 -18.70
CA ASN A 121 -15.88 -10.99 -18.55
C ASN A 121 -15.60 -11.47 -17.12
N GLU A 122 -14.58 -10.90 -16.46
CA GLU A 122 -14.12 -11.35 -15.14
C GLU A 122 -13.85 -10.14 -14.23
N PRO A 123 -14.87 -9.30 -13.94
CA PRO A 123 -14.68 -8.09 -13.16
C PRO A 123 -14.19 -8.44 -11.74
N PRO A 124 -13.15 -7.76 -11.23
CA PRO A 124 -12.71 -7.94 -9.86
C PRO A 124 -13.84 -7.73 -8.85
N GLN A 125 -13.89 -8.58 -7.82
CA GLN A 125 -14.98 -8.57 -6.82
C GLN A 125 -15.22 -7.19 -6.19
N TYR A 126 -14.16 -6.45 -5.88
CA TYR A 126 -14.26 -5.12 -5.28
C TYR A 126 -14.98 -4.09 -6.16
N LEU A 127 -15.08 -4.32 -7.48
CA LEU A 127 -15.86 -3.50 -8.41
C LEU A 127 -17.34 -3.87 -8.40
N LEU A 128 -17.68 -5.09 -7.99
CA LEU A 128 -19.05 -5.60 -7.88
C LEU A 128 -19.67 -5.28 -6.52
N ASP A 129 -18.86 -5.06 -5.47
CA ASP A 129 -19.35 -4.75 -4.12
C ASP A 129 -20.41 -3.63 -4.07
N PRO A 130 -20.29 -2.50 -4.81
CA PRO A 130 -21.33 -1.47 -4.83
C PRO A 130 -22.65 -1.88 -5.50
N PHE A 131 -22.62 -2.96 -6.27
CA PHE A 131 -23.76 -3.53 -7.02
C PHE A 131 -24.28 -4.82 -6.37
N THR A 132 -23.77 -5.17 -5.19
CA THR A 132 -24.15 -6.38 -4.46
C THR A 132 -25.16 -6.03 -3.37
N ASP A 133 -26.24 -6.80 -3.27
CA ASP A 133 -27.26 -6.64 -2.22
C ASP A 133 -26.78 -7.18 -0.85
N GLU A 134 -27.59 -7.00 0.20
CA GLU A 134 -27.28 -7.49 1.55
C GLU A 134 -27.26 -9.04 1.63
N GLU A 135 -27.89 -9.72 0.68
CA GLU A 135 -27.90 -11.18 0.56
C GLU A 135 -26.73 -11.75 -0.26
N GLY A 136 -25.90 -10.90 -0.87
CA GLY A 136 -24.73 -11.28 -1.67
C GLY A 136 -25.00 -11.51 -3.16
N ASN A 137 -26.18 -11.17 -3.67
CA ASN A 137 -26.48 -11.24 -5.10
C ASN A 137 -26.02 -9.96 -5.81
N VAL A 138 -25.33 -10.13 -6.94
CA VAL A 138 -24.79 -9.04 -7.74
C VAL A 138 -25.76 -8.64 -8.85
N ASP A 139 -26.09 -7.35 -8.95
CA ASP A 139 -26.80 -6.77 -10.09
C ASP A 139 -25.82 -6.47 -11.24
N TYR A 140 -25.60 -7.48 -12.09
CA TYR A 140 -24.74 -7.35 -13.27
C TYR A 140 -25.29 -6.36 -14.30
N ASP A 141 -26.60 -6.20 -14.41
CA ASP A 141 -27.19 -5.25 -15.36
C ASP A 141 -26.87 -3.81 -14.97
N ALA A 142 -26.94 -3.48 -13.68
CA ALA A 142 -26.52 -2.19 -13.15
C ALA A 142 -25.01 -1.96 -13.32
N TYR A 143 -24.20 -2.99 -13.09
CA TYR A 143 -22.74 -2.93 -13.31
C TYR A 143 -22.40 -2.62 -14.77
N TYR A 144 -22.95 -3.36 -15.74
CA TYR A 144 -22.66 -3.13 -17.17
C TYR A 144 -23.22 -1.79 -17.67
N GLN A 145 -24.33 -1.31 -17.12
CA GLN A 145 -24.79 0.05 -17.38
C GLN A 145 -23.79 1.10 -16.89
N ALA A 146 -23.25 0.92 -15.68
CA ALA A 146 -22.24 1.81 -15.13
C ALA A 146 -20.91 1.75 -15.91
N LEU A 147 -20.52 0.57 -16.41
CA LEU A 147 -19.33 0.36 -17.22
C LEU A 147 -19.40 1.13 -18.55
N ASN A 148 -20.59 1.14 -19.18
CA ASN A 148 -20.83 1.84 -20.44
C ASN A 148 -21.25 3.30 -20.29
N SER A 149 -21.49 3.78 -19.06
CA SER A 149 -21.94 5.14 -18.82
C SER A 149 -20.78 6.15 -18.87
N PRO A 150 -20.90 7.25 -19.63
CA PRO A 150 -19.92 8.34 -19.62
C PRO A 150 -19.81 9.07 -18.28
N SER A 151 -20.79 8.90 -17.37
CA SER A 151 -20.79 9.53 -16.04
C SER A 151 -19.82 8.86 -15.06
N THR A 152 -19.40 7.62 -15.34
CA THR A 152 -18.54 6.85 -14.43
C THR A 152 -17.09 6.97 -14.87
N ASP A 153 -16.25 7.54 -14.00
CA ASP A 153 -14.81 7.65 -14.27
C ASP A 153 -14.09 6.34 -13.91
N TRP A 154 -13.79 5.56 -14.94
CA TRP A 154 -13.02 4.32 -14.83
C TRP A 154 -11.50 4.52 -14.97
N ALA A 155 -11.00 5.75 -15.18
CA ALA A 155 -9.57 5.98 -15.42
C ALA A 155 -8.71 5.50 -14.25
N ARG A 156 -9.10 5.84 -13.02
CA ARG A 156 -8.41 5.39 -11.81
C ARG A 156 -8.40 3.87 -11.68
N VAL A 157 -9.53 3.22 -11.99
CA VAL A 157 -9.64 1.75 -11.93
C VAL A 157 -8.72 1.11 -12.98
N ARG A 158 -8.72 1.64 -14.20
CA ARG A 158 -7.84 1.16 -15.28
C ARG A 158 -6.37 1.32 -14.92
N ASP A 159 -5.98 2.46 -14.34
CA ASP A 159 -4.60 2.68 -13.90
C ASP A 159 -4.19 1.72 -12.78
N GLN A 160 -5.11 1.39 -11.87
CA GLN A 160 -4.86 0.38 -10.84
C GLN A 160 -4.69 -1.02 -11.46
N LEU A 161 -5.54 -1.38 -12.43
CA LEU A 161 -5.45 -2.65 -13.15
C LEU A 161 -4.17 -2.75 -14.00
N ARG A 162 -3.70 -1.64 -14.59
CA ARG A 162 -2.42 -1.57 -15.30
C ARG A 162 -1.23 -1.96 -14.43
N ILE A 163 -1.31 -1.71 -13.13
CA ILE A 163 -0.27 -2.09 -12.17
C ILE A 163 -0.50 -3.52 -11.65
N ALA A 164 -1.75 -3.89 -11.37
CA ALA A 164 -2.07 -5.17 -10.73
C ALA A 164 -1.96 -6.38 -11.68
N ILE A 165 -2.41 -6.26 -12.92
CA ILE A 165 -2.47 -7.38 -13.87
C ILE A 165 -1.08 -7.93 -14.21
N PRO A 166 -0.07 -7.11 -14.56
CA PRO A 166 1.28 -7.60 -14.81
C PRO A 166 1.85 -8.34 -13.59
N MET A 167 1.56 -7.85 -12.39
CA MET A 167 2.02 -8.46 -11.14
C MET A 167 1.42 -9.86 -10.92
N GLN A 168 0.12 -10.00 -11.20
CA GLN A 168 -0.56 -11.27 -11.15
C GLN A 168 0.00 -12.26 -12.18
N LYS A 169 0.23 -11.80 -13.42
CA LYS A 169 0.86 -12.60 -14.49
C LYS A 169 2.26 -13.07 -14.09
N LEU A 170 3.08 -12.19 -13.52
CA LEU A 170 4.41 -12.54 -13.02
C LEU A 170 4.34 -13.64 -11.95
N SER A 171 3.46 -13.48 -10.95
CA SER A 171 3.28 -14.48 -9.90
C SER A 171 2.85 -15.85 -10.45
N GLN A 172 1.95 -15.86 -11.43
CA GLN A 172 1.52 -17.09 -12.10
C GLN A 172 2.64 -17.76 -12.88
N GLN A 173 3.49 -16.99 -13.56
CA GLN A 173 4.66 -17.54 -14.26
C GLN A 173 5.67 -18.13 -13.27
N LEU A 174 6.01 -17.40 -12.20
CA LEU A 174 6.91 -17.88 -11.16
C LEU A 174 6.39 -19.16 -10.49
N ALA A 175 5.09 -19.23 -10.22
CA ALA A 175 4.46 -20.43 -9.67
C ALA A 175 4.53 -21.61 -10.65
N GLY A 176 4.42 -21.37 -11.96
CA GLY A 176 4.55 -22.40 -12.99
C GLY A 176 5.98 -22.92 -13.20
N GLU A 177 6.99 -22.14 -12.81
CA GLU A 177 8.40 -22.55 -12.86
C GLU A 177 8.80 -23.47 -11.68
N ALA A 178 8.03 -23.48 -10.59
CA ALA A 178 8.31 -24.28 -9.42
C ALA A 178 8.04 -25.77 -9.69
N LEU A 179 9.11 -26.57 -9.79
CA LEU A 179 9.03 -28.03 -9.85
C LEU A 179 9.14 -28.59 -8.42
N VAL A 180 8.02 -29.04 -7.86
CA VAL A 180 8.01 -29.73 -6.56
C VAL A 180 8.18 -31.23 -6.76
N GLY A 181 9.18 -31.82 -6.10
CA GLY A 181 9.42 -33.26 -6.16
C GLY A 181 8.48 -34.05 -5.25
N ASP A 182 8.18 -35.30 -5.62
CA ASP A 182 7.34 -36.19 -4.80
C ASP A 182 7.87 -36.39 -3.37
N ALA A 183 9.21 -36.37 -3.19
CA ALA A 183 9.84 -36.47 -1.89
C ALA A 183 9.53 -35.26 -1.00
N GLU A 184 9.62 -34.04 -1.55
CA GLU A 184 9.31 -32.80 -0.82
C GLU A 184 7.82 -32.73 -0.45
N LEU A 185 6.94 -33.21 -1.34
CA LEU A 185 5.51 -33.35 -1.03
C LEU A 185 5.27 -34.33 0.12
N ARG A 186 6.01 -35.45 0.14
CA ARG A 186 5.92 -36.45 1.20
C ARG A 186 6.35 -35.85 2.54
N ASP A 187 7.50 -35.20 2.57
CA ASP A 187 8.05 -34.59 3.77
C ASP A 187 7.12 -33.50 4.32
N ALA A 188 6.61 -32.61 3.45
CA ALA A 188 5.66 -31.58 3.86
C ALA A 188 4.31 -32.14 4.35
N PHE A 189 3.85 -33.24 3.74
CA PHE A 189 2.65 -33.94 4.20
C PHE A 189 2.86 -34.57 5.57
N ASP A 190 3.99 -35.25 5.76
CA ASP A 190 4.33 -35.92 7.01
C ASP A 190 4.53 -34.87 8.12
N GLU A 191 5.18 -33.73 7.86
CA GLU A 191 5.33 -32.64 8.85
C GLU A 191 3.98 -32.04 9.27
N ARG A 192 3.08 -31.75 8.32
CA ARG A 192 1.75 -31.19 8.63
C ARG A 192 0.83 -32.16 9.36
N ASN A 193 0.98 -33.46 9.10
CA ASN A 193 0.07 -34.48 9.63
C ASN A 193 0.67 -35.32 10.75
N ALA A 194 1.96 -35.14 11.05
CA ALA A 194 2.63 -35.81 12.15
C ALA A 194 1.96 -35.41 13.46
N ARG A 195 1.42 -36.41 14.15
CA ARG A 195 0.96 -36.29 15.53
C ARG A 195 1.98 -36.98 16.42
N MET A 196 2.58 -36.21 17.33
CA MET A 196 3.53 -36.74 18.30
C MET A 196 2.89 -36.70 19.69
N VAL A 197 3.12 -37.77 20.45
CA VAL A 197 2.80 -37.83 21.88
C VAL A 197 4.11 -37.64 22.61
N ALA A 198 4.23 -36.57 23.39
CA ALA A 198 5.39 -36.29 24.21
C ALA A 198 5.00 -36.39 25.69
N GLU A 199 5.82 -37.09 26.47
CA GLU A 199 5.80 -37.01 27.93
C GLU A 199 6.85 -36.00 28.36
N TRP A 200 6.48 -35.08 29.26
CA TRP A 200 7.39 -34.08 29.79
C TRP A 200 7.29 -34.02 31.30
N VAL A 201 8.39 -33.60 31.93
CA VAL A 201 8.44 -33.22 33.34
C VAL A 201 8.79 -31.74 33.40
N GLY A 202 7.91 -30.94 34.01
CA GLY A 202 8.17 -29.54 34.27
C GLY A 202 8.90 -29.37 35.59
N ILE A 203 10.09 -28.76 35.54
CA ILE A 203 10.82 -28.33 36.73
C ILE A 203 10.68 -26.81 36.81
N LEU A 204 10.25 -26.27 37.94
CA LEU A 204 10.22 -24.82 38.12
C LEU A 204 11.66 -24.31 38.25
N PHE A 205 11.97 -23.23 37.56
CA PHE A 205 13.30 -22.61 37.64
C PHE A 205 13.68 -22.23 39.09
N SER A 206 12.70 -21.96 39.95
CA SER A 206 12.89 -21.70 41.39
C SER A 206 13.31 -22.92 42.22
N ASP A 207 13.06 -24.13 41.72
CA ASP A 207 13.36 -25.40 42.40
C ASP A 207 14.74 -25.92 42.00
N VAL A 208 15.37 -25.28 41.01
CA VAL A 208 16.77 -25.50 40.67
C VAL A 208 17.58 -24.69 41.69
N GLU A 209 18.24 -25.38 42.63
CA GLU A 209 19.22 -24.73 43.50
C GLU A 209 20.27 -24.05 42.62
N ASP A 210 20.46 -22.74 42.81
CA ASP A 210 21.57 -22.02 42.21
C ASP A 210 22.85 -22.76 42.57
N VAL A 211 23.52 -23.34 41.57
CA VAL A 211 24.79 -24.02 41.78
C VAL A 211 25.86 -22.95 41.96
N GLU A 212 25.90 -22.32 43.15
CA GLU A 212 26.96 -21.38 43.52
C GLU A 212 28.31 -22.10 43.38
N GLY A 213 29.07 -21.72 42.35
CA GLY A 213 30.39 -22.28 42.06
C GLY A 213 30.48 -23.24 40.87
N ALA A 214 29.42 -23.45 40.08
CA ALA A 214 29.55 -24.18 38.82
C ALA A 214 30.27 -23.33 37.76
N THR A 215 31.59 -23.40 37.73
CA THR A 215 32.36 -23.06 36.53
C THR A 215 32.05 -24.09 35.46
N ILE A 216 31.21 -23.69 34.51
CA ILE A 216 30.99 -24.46 33.29
C ILE A 216 32.25 -24.28 32.43
N GLU A 217 33.17 -25.24 32.49
CA GLU A 217 34.29 -25.28 31.55
C GLU A 217 33.77 -25.70 30.17
N ASP A 218 34.20 -24.99 29.11
CA ASP A 218 33.76 -25.24 27.73
C ASP A 218 33.94 -26.70 27.28
N ALA A 219 34.93 -27.40 27.86
CA ALA A 219 35.18 -28.82 27.63
C ALA A 219 34.02 -29.72 28.12
N ALA A 220 33.39 -29.38 29.25
CA ALA A 220 32.28 -30.14 29.82
C ALA A 220 30.98 -29.99 29.00
N ILE A 221 30.80 -28.84 28.33
CA ILE A 221 29.66 -28.62 27.43
C ILE A 221 29.84 -29.47 26.15
N GLN A 222 31.05 -29.52 25.60
CA GLN A 222 31.34 -30.32 24.39
C GLN A 222 31.13 -31.82 24.62
N GLU A 223 31.47 -32.33 25.79
CA GLU A 223 31.32 -33.75 26.12
C GLU A 223 29.83 -34.16 26.26
N TRP A 224 28.97 -33.26 26.78
CA TRP A 224 27.52 -33.52 26.90
C TRP A 224 26.81 -33.55 25.54
N TYR A 225 27.18 -32.68 24.60
CA TYR A 225 26.56 -32.64 23.27
C TYR A 225 27.06 -33.72 22.29
N GLN A 226 28.15 -34.42 22.63
CA GLN A 226 28.70 -35.51 21.80
C GLN A 226 28.29 -36.91 22.28
N ALA A 227 27.59 -37.02 23.43
CA ALA A 227 26.99 -38.26 23.93
C ALA A 227 25.56 -38.44 23.44
#